data_AF-A0A7V1BUD9-F1
#
_entry.id   AF-A0A7V1BUD9-F1
#
_cell.length_a   1.000
_cell.length_b   1.000
_cell.length_c   1.000
_cell.angle_alpha   90.00
_cell.angle_beta   90.00
_cell.angle_gamma   90.00
#
_symmetry.space_group_name_H-M   'P 1'
#
loop_
_entity.id
_entity.type
_entity.pdbx_description
1 polymer ?
#
loop_
_entity_poly.entity_id
_entity_poly.type
_entity_poly.pdbx_seq_one_letter_code
_entity_poly.pdbx_strand_id
1 'polypeptide(L)' 'MDLGEVVSYKIVNVTEDGDTATAEVEATTKTNGEESTDSTTFKLVKKDGEWKVGPSF' A
#
# COMPACT_ATOMS: atom_id res chain seq x y z
N MET A 1 18.92 0.70 -12.27
CA MET A 1 17.83 1.68 -12.09
C MET A 1 17.81 2.01 -10.61
N ASP A 2 18.00 3.27 -10.28
CA ASP A 2 17.78 3.76 -8.92
C ASP A 2 16.26 3.79 -8.70
N LEU A 3 15.74 3.04 -7.73
CA LEU A 3 14.29 2.89 -7.52
C LEU A 3 13.71 4.02 -6.66
N GLY A 4 14.52 5.00 -6.27
CA GLY A 4 14.13 6.05 -5.33
C GLY A 4 14.01 5.53 -3.90
N GLU A 5 14.06 6.44 -2.94
CA GLU A 5 13.85 6.13 -1.51
C GLU A 5 12.38 6.39 -1.16
N VAL A 6 11.70 5.45 -0.51
CA VAL A 6 10.36 5.71 0.05
C VAL A 6 10.52 6.60 1.28
N VAL A 7 10.06 7.85 1.18
CA VAL A 7 10.18 8.85 2.25
C VAL A 7 8.98 8.80 3.19
N SER A 8 7.80 8.55 2.65
CA SER A 8 6.58 8.38 3.44
C SER A 8 5.57 7.47 2.76
N TYR A 9 4.77 6.78 3.55
CA TYR A 9 3.57 6.10 3.09
C TYR A 9 2.39 6.47 3.99
N LYS A 10 1.20 6.51 3.40
CA LYS A 10 -0.05 6.83 4.09
C LYS A 10 -1.15 5.93 3.58
N ILE A 11 -1.85 5.27 4.51
CA ILE A 11 -3.11 4.60 4.20
C ILE A 11 -4.19 5.69 4.10
N VAL A 12 -4.74 5.88 2.90
CA VAL A 12 -5.74 6.91 2.63
C VAL A 12 -7.16 6.40 2.80
N ASN A 13 -7.39 5.12 2.47
CA ASN A 13 -8.70 4.50 2.63
C ASN A 13 -8.58 3.01 2.95
N VAL A 14 -9.50 2.48 3.75
CA VAL A 14 -9.64 1.05 4.02
C VAL A 14 -11.11 0.67 3.92
N THR A 15 -11.42 -0.27 3.03
CA THR A 15 -12.76 -0.84 2.89
C THR A 15 -12.71 -2.31 3.28
N GLU A 16 -13.41 -2.70 4.34
CA GLU A 16 -13.50 -4.08 4.81
C GLU A 16 -14.80 -4.75 4.34
N ASP A 17 -14.71 -6.02 3.92
CA ASP A 17 -15.83 -6.89 3.55
C ASP A 17 -15.57 -8.31 4.10
N GLY A 18 -16.13 -8.58 5.28
CA GLY A 18 -15.96 -9.83 6.00
C GLY A 18 -14.48 -10.12 6.31
N ASP A 19 -13.95 -11.21 5.74
CA ASP A 19 -12.55 -11.62 5.90
C ASP A 19 -11.63 -11.06 4.79
N THR A 20 -12.10 -10.09 4.03
CA THR A 20 -11.31 -9.38 3.01
C THR A 20 -11.32 -7.88 3.27
N ALA A 21 -10.26 -7.18 2.85
CA ALA A 21 -10.25 -5.73 2.86
C ALA A 21 -9.45 -5.20 1.68
N THR A 22 -9.71 -3.96 1.30
CA THR A 22 -8.96 -3.23 0.28
C THR A 22 -8.40 -1.98 0.93
N ALA A 23 -7.07 -1.83 0.93
CA ALA A 23 -6.37 -0.68 1.47
C ALA A 23 -5.74 0.12 0.34
N GLU A 24 -6.12 1.39 0.23
CA GLU A 24 -5.49 2.34 -0.67
C GLU A 24 -4.34 3.05 0.08
N VAL A 25 -3.16 3.04 -0.54
CA VAL A 25 -1.92 3.55 0.04
C VAL A 25 -1.30 4.53 -0.93
N GLU A 26 -1.01 5.73 -0.44
CA GLU A 26 -0.16 6.69 -1.12
C GLU A 26 1.27 6.51 -0.62
N ALA A 27 2.22 6.37 -1.54
CA ALA A 27 3.65 6.30 -1.25
C ALA A 27 4.36 7.48 -1.92
N THR A 28 5.08 8.25 -1.12
CA THR A 28 5.95 9.32 -1.60
C THR A 28 7.37 8.79 -1.71
N THR A 29 7.90 8.78 -2.93
CA THR A 29 9.26 8.38 -3.25
C THR A 29 10.10 9.61 -3.57
N LYS A 30 11.38 9.57 -3.22
CA LYS A 30 12.35 10.60 -3.57
C LYS A 30 13.43 10.02 -4.46
N THR A 31 13.55 10.58 -5.66
CA THR A 31 14.55 10.18 -6.64
C THR A 31 15.34 11.41 -7.04
N ASN A 32 16.67 11.39 -6.87
CA ASN A 32 17.56 12.52 -7.21
C ASN A 32 17.16 13.88 -6.61
N GLY A 33 16.54 13.88 -5.43
CA GLY A 33 16.11 15.10 -4.75
C GLY A 33 14.69 15.56 -5.09
N GLU A 34 14.05 14.98 -6.10
CA GLU A 34 12.66 15.22 -6.47
C GLU A 34 11.74 14.21 -5.79
N GLU A 35 10.59 14.67 -5.30
CA GLU A 35 9.58 13.85 -4.66
C GLU A 35 8.41 13.57 -5.62
N SER A 36 7.95 12.32 -5.67
CA SER A 36 6.76 11.88 -6.40
C SER A 36 5.86 11.10 -5.46
N THR A 37 4.55 11.31 -5.55
CA THR A 37 3.56 10.55 -4.78
C THR A 37 2.73 9.70 -5.74
N ASP A 38 2.71 8.41 -5.49
CA ASP A 38 1.96 7.43 -6.26
C ASP A 38 0.98 6.70 -5.34
N SER A 39 -0.23 6.41 -5.83
CA SER A 39 -1.20 5.61 -5.10
C SER A 39 -1.23 4.18 -5.61
N THR A 40 -1.41 3.24 -4.70
CA THR A 40 -1.58 1.82 -4.99
C THR A 40 -2.60 1.19 -4.05
N THR A 41 -3.18 0.09 -4.50
CA THR A 41 -4.25 -0.59 -3.77
C THR A 41 -3.82 -2.01 -3.42
N PHE A 42 -3.84 -2.33 -2.13
CA PHE A 42 -3.56 -3.66 -1.61
C PHE A 42 -4.85 -4.38 -1.25
N LYS A 43 -4.98 -5.63 -1.70
CA LYS A 43 -5.99 -6.55 -1.17
C LYS A 43 -5.44 -7.20 0.08
N LEU A 44 -6.24 -7.25 1.13
CA LEU A 44 -5.94 -7.88 2.40
C LEU A 44 -6.91 -9.03 2.63
N VAL A 45 -6.43 -10.12 3.23
CA VAL A 45 -7.23 -11.26 3.65
C VAL A 45 -6.95 -11.57 5.11
N LYS A 46 -7.99 -11.85 5.88
CA LYS A 46 -7.88 -12.21 7.29
C LYS A 46 -7.67 -13.72 7.40
N LYS A 47 -6.59 -14.15 8.05
CA LYS A 47 -6.28 -15.55 8.35
C LYS A 47 -5.84 -15.66 9.79
N ASP A 48 -6.46 -16.58 10.53
CA ASP A 48 -6.17 -16.80 11.96
C ASP A 48 -6.28 -15.54 12.83
N GLY A 49 -7.17 -14.61 12.44
CA GLY A 49 -7.36 -13.33 13.12
C GLY A 49 -6.42 -12.21 12.67
N GLU A 50 -5.43 -12.50 11.82
CA GLU A 50 -4.44 -11.53 11.31
C GLU A 50 -4.73 -11.13 9.86
N TRP A 51 -4.61 -9.85 9.54
CA TRP A 51 -4.66 -9.35 8.17
C TRP A 51 -3.34 -9.60 7.45
N LYS A 52 -3.41 -10.18 6.25
CA LYS A 52 -2.24 -10.44 5.39
C LYS A 52 -2.50 -9.87 4.01
N VAL A 53 -1.45 -9.38 3.36
CA VAL A 53 -1.54 -8.98 1.95
C VAL A 53 -1.90 -10.21 1.12
N GLY A 54 -3.06 -10.14 0.47
CA GLY A 54 -3.54 -11.19 -0.43
C GLY A 54 -2.71 -11.23 -1.72
N PRO A 55 -2.76 -12.33 -2.49
CA PRO A 55 -2.02 -12.43 -3.74
C PRO A 55 -2.42 -11.31 -4.70
N SER A 56 -1.43 -10.54 -5.13
CA SER A 56 -1.51 -9.66 -6.31
C SER A 56 -1.63 -10.54 -7.55
N PHE A 57 -2.60 -10.29 -8.42
CA PHE A 57 -2.83 -11.04 -9.67
C PHE A 57 -2.01 -10.48 -10.83
#